data_AF-A0A6N9VAU3-F1
#
_entry.id   AF-A0A6N9VAU3-F1
#
_cell.length_a   1.000
_cell.length_b   1.000
_cell.length_c   1.000
_cell.angle_alpha   90.00
_cell.angle_beta   90.00
_cell.angle_gamma   90.00
#
_symmetry.space_group_name_H-M   'P 1'
#
loop_
_entity.id
_entity.type
_entity.pdbx_description
1 polymer ?
#
loop_
_entity_poly.entity_id
_entity_poly.type
_entity_poly.pdbx_seq_one_letter_code
_entity_poly.pdbx_strand_id
1 'polypeptide(L)' 'KGNVQLKAGHLPQAHNTLLAALDALPAEEEKQRSVLLGDLAATEAARGRPEAACQYAVRALDQLELTWYAVGMDRVR' A
#
# COMPACT_ATOMS: atom_id res chain seq x y z
N LYS A 1 -4.17 -12.55 -0.65
CA LYS A 1 -5.34 -12.87 0.21
C LYS A 1 -6.16 -11.63 0.63
N GLY A 2 -5.56 -10.44 0.80
CA GLY A 2 -6.28 -9.20 1.15
C GLY A 2 -7.35 -8.74 0.14
N ASN A 3 -7.08 -8.84 -1.16
CA ASN A 3 -8.04 -8.42 -2.20
C ASN A 3 -9.35 -9.25 -2.20
N VAL A 4 -9.30 -10.51 -1.74
CA VAL A 4 -10.49 -11.37 -1.56
C VAL A 4 -11.33 -10.93 -0.36
N GLN A 5 -10.69 -10.45 0.71
CA GLN A 5 -11.37 -9.98 1.93
C GLN A 5 -12.00 -8.59 1.75
N LEU A 6 -11.40 -7.73 0.93
CA LEU A 6 -11.98 -6.44 0.52
C LEU A 6 -13.34 -6.62 -0.18
N LYS A 7 -13.47 -7.63 -1.05
CA LYS A 7 -14.74 -7.96 -1.72
C LYS A 7 -15.79 -8.61 -0.81
N ALA A 8 -15.39 -9.12 0.36
CA ALA A 8 -16.27 -9.84 1.29
C ALA A 8 -16.91 -8.96 2.38
N GLY A 9 -16.71 -7.63 2.36
CA GLY A 9 -17.35 -6.71 3.31
C GLY A 9 -16.73 -6.70 4.73
N HIS A 10 -15.66 -7.45 4.97
CA HIS A 10 -14.94 -7.46 6.26
C HIS A 10 -13.87 -6.37 6.33
N LEU A 11 -14.30 -5.12 6.17
CA LEU A 11 -13.41 -3.94 6.08
C LEU A 11 -12.45 -3.77 7.28
N PRO A 12 -12.85 -4.02 8.54
CA PRO A 12 -11.93 -3.90 9.68
C PRO A 12 -10.84 -5.00 9.70
N GLN A 13 -11.18 -6.23 9.30
CA GLN A 13 -10.20 -7.32 9.23
C GLN A 13 -9.21 -7.12 8.09
N ALA A 14 -9.67 -6.58 6.96
CA ALA A 14 -8.79 -6.22 5.84
C ALA A 14 -7.74 -5.18 6.28
N HIS A 15 -8.15 -4.13 6.99
CA HIS A 15 -7.24 -3.10 7.50
C HIS A 15 -6.13 -3.68 8.40
N ASN A 16 -6.50 -4.44 9.43
CA ASN A 16 -5.52 -5.01 10.37
C ASN A 16 -4.57 -6.00 9.68
N THR A 17 -5.07 -6.78 8.73
CA THR A 17 -4.25 -7.73 7.96
C THR A 17 -3.24 -7.00 7.08
N LEU A 18 -3.66 -5.92 6.42
CA LEU A 18 -2.79 -5.12 5.56
C LEU A 18 -1.72 -4.37 6.38
N LEU A 19 -2.07 -3.84 7.55
CA LEU A 19 -1.09 -3.22 8.46
C LEU A 19 -0.05 -4.23 8.94
N ALA A 20 -0.48 -5.40 9.42
CA ALA A 20 0.44 -6.44 9.85
C ALA A 20 1.36 -6.92 8.71
N ALA A 21 0.85 -7.00 7.48
CA ALA A 21 1.65 -7.32 6.31
C ALA A 21 2.66 -6.21 5.98
N LEU A 22 2.29 -4.94 6.14
CA LEU A 22 3.17 -3.79 5.91
C LEU A 22 4.31 -3.72 6.94
N ASP A 23 4.00 -4.05 8.20
CA ASP A 23 4.96 -4.06 9.30
C ASP A 23 5.94 -5.24 9.21
N ALA A 24 5.47 -6.39 8.70
CA ALA A 24 6.30 -7.58 8.48
C ALA A 24 7.12 -7.52 7.18
N LEU A 25 6.87 -6.51 6.33
CA LEU A 25 7.50 -6.43 5.01
C LEU A 25 8.97 -5.99 5.14
N PRO A 26 9.93 -6.74 4.55
CA PRO A 26 11.32 -6.32 4.47
C PRO A 26 11.48 -4.92 3.85
N ALA A 27 12.55 -4.22 4.21
CA ALA A 27 12.78 -2.87 3.71
C ALA A 27 13.02 -2.84 2.20
N GLU A 28 13.61 -3.92 1.66
CA GLU A 28 14.00 -4.07 0.25
C GLU A 28 12.81 -4.36 -0.68
N GLU A 29 11.65 -4.75 -0.13
CA GLU A 29 10.44 -5.04 -0.90
C GLU A 29 9.63 -3.78 -1.24
N GLU A 30 10.29 -2.75 -1.76
CA GLU A 30 9.74 -1.43 -2.06
C GLU A 30 8.48 -1.47 -2.94
N LYS A 31 8.45 -2.37 -3.94
CA LYS A 31 7.29 -2.56 -4.82
C LYS A 31 6.08 -3.09 -4.05
N GLN A 32 6.30 -4.08 -3.19
CA GLN A 32 5.23 -4.69 -2.41
C GLN A 32 4.71 -3.71 -1.35
N ARG A 33 5.58 -2.84 -0.82
CA ARG A 33 5.23 -1.76 0.10
C ARG A 33 4.22 -0.79 -0.54
N SER A 34 4.48 -0.35 -1.77
CA SER A 34 3.57 0.53 -2.52
C SER A 34 2.20 -0.12 -2.74
N VAL A 35 2.16 -1.42 -3.08
CA VAL A 35 0.90 -2.17 -3.23
C VAL A 35 0.10 -2.21 -1.93
N LEU A 36 0.74 -2.54 -0.80
CA LEU A 36 0.06 -2.60 0.50
C LEU A 36 -0.47 -1.24 0.96
N LEU A 37 0.26 -0.16 0.68
CA LEU A 37 -0.18 1.21 0.95
C LEU A 37 -1.40 1.58 0.08
N GLY A 38 -1.42 1.19 -1.19
CA GLY A 38 -2.58 1.37 -2.07
C GLY A 38 -3.82 0.60 -1.59
N ASP A 39 -3.65 -0.65 -1.16
CA ASP A 39 -4.73 -1.47 -0.62
C ASP A 39 -5.29 -0.90 0.70
N LEU A 40 -4.42 -0.31 1.54
CA LEU A 40 -4.83 0.42 2.75
C LEU A 40 -5.62 1.68 2.40
N ALA A 41 -5.21 2.43 1.39
CA ALA A 41 -5.93 3.60 0.91
C ALA A 41 -7.35 3.25 0.46
N ALA A 42 -7.48 2.20 -0.36
CA ALA A 42 -8.79 1.70 -0.81
C ALA A 42 -9.67 1.22 0.37
N THR A 43 -9.06 0.57 1.36
CA THR A 43 -9.75 0.11 2.58
C THR A 43 -10.28 1.28 3.41
N GLU A 44 -9.48 2.32 3.65
CA GLU A 44 -9.92 3.49 4.41
C GLU A 44 -10.99 4.29 3.65
N ALA A 45 -10.89 4.39 2.31
CA ALA A 45 -11.93 5.00 1.49
C ALA A 45 -13.26 4.24 1.63
N ALA A 46 -13.25 2.90 1.57
CA ALA A 46 -14.43 2.06 1.77
C ALA A 46 -15.02 2.17 3.19
N ARG A 47 -14.22 2.57 4.19
CA ARG A 47 -14.65 2.82 5.58
C ARG A 47 -15.14 4.25 5.82
N GLY A 48 -15.20 5.09 4.80
CA GLY A 48 -15.61 6.49 4.92
C GLY A 48 -14.58 7.37 5.62
N ARG A 49 -13.28 7.04 5.49
CA ARG A 49 -12.16 7.77 6.10
C ARG A 49 -11.26 8.38 5.01
N PRO A 50 -11.71 9.45 4.33
CA PRO A 50 -11.04 9.99 3.15
C PRO A 50 -9.66 10.56 3.46
N GLU A 51 -9.44 11.19 4.61
CA GLU A 51 -8.13 11.74 4.98
C GLU A 51 -7.09 10.63 5.13
N ALA A 52 -7.44 9.55 5.82
CA ALA A 52 -6.56 8.39 5.98
C ALA A 52 -6.30 7.70 4.63
N ALA A 53 -7.32 7.62 3.77
CA ALA A 53 -7.17 7.10 2.42
C ALA A 53 -6.15 7.91 1.61
N CYS A 54 -6.27 9.24 1.62
CA CYS A 54 -5.35 10.13 0.93
C CYS A 54 -3.92 10.01 1.48
N GLN A 55 -3.75 9.92 2.81
CA GLN A 55 -2.43 9.75 3.42
C GLN A 55 -1.74 8.46 2.94
N TYR A 56 -2.46 7.34 2.89
CA TYR A 56 -1.91 6.09 2.37
C TYR A 56 -1.64 6.16 0.86
N ALA A 57 -2.50 6.82 0.09
CA ALA A 57 -2.31 7.00 -1.34
C ALA A 57 -1.05 7.82 -1.66
N VAL A 58 -0.82 8.92 -0.95
CA VAL A 58 0.41 9.75 -1.10
C VAL A 58 1.65 8.91 -0.79
N ARG A 59 1.65 8.18 0.33
CA ARG A 59 2.78 7.30 0.68
C ARG A 59 3.05 6.21 -0.37
N ALA A 60 1.99 5.68 -1.00
CA ALA A 60 2.14 4.71 -2.08
C ALA A 60 2.79 5.32 -3.32
N LEU A 61 2.44 6.57 -3.66
CA LEU A 61 3.03 7.33 -4.76
C LEU A 61 4.49 7.69 -4.49
N ASP A 62 4.81 8.17 -3.29
CA ASP A 62 6.18 8.49 -2.88
C ASP A 62 7.09 7.24 -3.02
N GLN A 63 6.59 6.08 -2.61
CA GLN A 63 7.32 4.82 -2.75
C GLN A 63 7.53 4.41 -4.23
N LEU A 64 6.56 4.68 -5.11
CA LEU A 64 6.72 4.42 -6.54
C LEU A 64 7.76 5.34 -7.16
N GLU A 65 7.76 6.62 -6.78
CA GLU A 65 8.74 7.60 -7.23
C GLU A 65 10.17 7.15 -6.88
N LEU A 66 10.40 6.75 -5.63
CA LEU A 66 11.69 6.21 -5.17
C LEU A 66 12.11 4.96 -5.97
N THR A 67 11.18 4.01 -6.14
CA THR A 67 11.48 2.74 -6.83
C THR A 67 11.76 2.97 -8.32
N TRP A 68 11.00 3.84 -8.98
CA TRP A 68 11.20 4.17 -10.40
C TRP A 68 12.46 4.98 -10.61
N TYR A 69 12.81 5.86 -9.67
CA TYR A 69 14.08 6.57 -9.71
C TYR A 69 15.26 5.59 -9.60
N ALA A 70 15.21 4.64 -8.65
CA ALA A 70 16.25 3.62 -8.50
C ALA A 70 16.39 2.75 -9.76
N VAL A 71 15.29 2.18 -10.26
CA VAL A 71 15.30 1.37 -11.50
C VAL A 71 15.70 2.20 -12.72
N GLY A 72 15.32 3.47 -12.77
CA GLY A 72 15.71 4.40 -13.84
C GLY A 72 17.23 4.65 -13.84
N MET A 73 17.80 4.94 -12.67
CA MET A 73 19.24 5.13 -12.49
C MET A 73 20.06 3.89 -12.84
N ASP A 74 19.57 2.70 -12.49
CA ASP A 74 20.23 1.43 -12.85
C ASP A 74 20.29 1.19 -14.36
N ARG A 75 19.34 1.74 -15.13
CA ARG A 75 19.31 1.59 -16.60
C ARG A 75 20.20 2.59 -17.34
N VAL A 76 20.59 3.68 -16.70
CA VAL A 76 21.42 4.75 -17.29
C VAL A 76 22.91 4.52 -17.07
N ARG A 77 23.28 3.70 -16.08
CA ARG A 77 24.67 3.28 -15.83
C ARG A 77 25.13 2.18 -16.79
#